data_AF-B9NXA2-F1
#
_entry.id   AF-B9NXA2-F1
#
_cell.length_a   1.000
_cell.length_b   1.000
_cell.length_c   1.000
_cell.angle_alpha   90.00
_cell.angle_beta   90.00
_cell.angle_gamma   90.00
#
_symmetry.space_group_name_H-M   'P 1'
#
loop_
_entity.id
_entity.type
_entity.pdbx_description
1 polymer ?
#
loop_
_entity_poly.entity_id
_entity_poly.type
_entity_poly.pdbx_seq_one_letter_code
_entity_poly.pdbx_strand_id
1 'polypeptide(L)'
;MTGAEFRFIRIELDLSQRALAGCIKSTEKNVQRWEAERDKFVNGPACFALGALYVAKQSDEDFRKLMDEVAELDGQIIEQQDRSFRLTKDHWEAA
;
A
#
# COMPACT_ATOMS: atom_id res chain seq x y z
N MET A 1 -9.72 15.49 -1.98
CA MET A 1 -9.29 14.47 -1.02
C MET A 1 -8.07 15.00 -0.27
N THR A 2 -8.16 15.10 1.05
CA THR A 2 -7.03 15.45 1.93
C THR A 2 -6.07 14.27 2.10
N GLY A 3 -4.87 14.49 2.62
CA GLY A 3 -3.93 13.42 2.95
C GLY A 3 -4.51 12.38 3.92
N ALA A 4 -5.36 12.83 4.87
CA ALA A 4 -6.03 11.94 5.80
C ALA A 4 -7.05 11.02 5.11
N GLU A 5 -7.88 11.56 4.22
CA GLU A 5 -8.86 10.79 3.43
C GLU A 5 -8.15 9.82 2.47
N PHE A 6 -7.05 10.24 1.87
CA PHE A 6 -6.24 9.40 1.00
C PHE A 6 -5.69 8.18 1.74
N ARG A 7 -5.12 8.40 2.93
CA ARG A 7 -4.65 7.31 3.80
C ARG A 7 -5.79 6.37 4.21
N PHE A 8 -6.95 6.93 4.54
CA PHE A 8 -8.12 6.14 4.94
C PHE A 8 -8.51 5.15 3.83
N ILE A 9 -8.68 5.63 2.60
CA ILE A 9 -9.06 4.75 1.48
C ILE A 9 -7.96 3.72 1.17
N ARG A 10 -6.67 4.09 1.26
CA ARG A 10 -5.59 3.09 1.09
C ARG A 10 -5.71 1.95 2.10
N ILE A 11 -5.99 2.28 3.37
CA ILE A 11 -6.13 1.27 4.43
C ILE A 11 -7.36 0.38 4.19
N GLU A 12 -8.48 0.96 3.74
CA GLU A 12 -9.66 0.19 3.34
C GLU A 12 -9.39 -0.78 2.16
N LEU A 13 -8.42 -0.46 1.31
CA LEU A 13 -7.94 -1.34 0.25
C LEU A 13 -6.91 -2.38 0.73
N ASP A 14 -6.49 -2.32 1.98
CA ASP A 14 -5.48 -3.17 2.60
C ASP A 14 -4.11 -3.18 1.88
N LEU A 15 -3.71 -2.02 1.37
CA LEU A 15 -2.45 -1.85 0.64
C LEU A 15 -1.42 -1.11 1.49
N SER A 16 -0.16 -1.49 1.43
CA SER A 16 0.93 -0.62 1.89
C SER A 16 1.08 0.63 1.00
N GLN A 17 1.83 1.61 1.50
CA GLN A 17 2.16 2.82 0.73
C GLN A 17 2.92 2.47 -0.56
N ARG A 18 3.77 1.43 -0.51
CA ARG A 18 4.53 0.91 -1.64
C ARG A 18 3.64 0.23 -2.68
N ALA A 19 2.73 -0.65 -2.24
CA ALA A 19 1.79 -1.31 -3.15
C ALA A 19 0.89 -0.30 -3.86
N LEU A 20 0.31 0.65 -3.11
CA LEU A 20 -0.49 1.71 -3.72
C LEU A 20 0.31 2.50 -4.75
N ALA A 21 1.55 2.90 -4.42
CA ALA A 21 2.42 3.61 -5.36
C ALA A 21 2.62 2.82 -6.67
N GLY A 22 2.78 1.49 -6.58
CA GLY A 22 2.85 0.60 -7.73
C GLY A 22 1.57 0.60 -8.59
N CYS A 23 0.40 0.54 -7.95
CA CYS A 23 -0.90 0.57 -8.62
C CYS A 23 -1.14 1.90 -9.37
N ILE A 24 -0.84 3.03 -8.74
CA ILE A 24 -1.12 4.37 -9.31
C ILE A 24 0.06 4.99 -10.07
N LYS A 25 1.11 4.20 -10.37
CA LYS A 25 2.33 4.64 -11.07
C LYS A 25 2.97 5.87 -10.43
N SER A 26 3.07 5.88 -9.11
CA SER A 26 3.79 6.89 -8.32
C SER A 26 4.97 6.28 -7.59
N THR A 27 5.55 7.03 -6.66
CA THR A 27 6.61 6.55 -5.75
C THR A 27 6.08 6.45 -4.34
N GLU A 28 6.61 5.53 -3.55
CA GLU A 28 6.26 5.39 -2.13
C GLU A 28 6.52 6.69 -1.36
N LYS A 29 7.62 7.39 -1.67
CA LYS A 29 7.94 8.71 -1.09
C LYS A 29 6.86 9.75 -1.35
N ASN A 30 6.23 9.73 -2.53
CA ASN A 30 5.11 10.63 -2.82
C ASN A 30 3.90 10.29 -1.96
N VAL A 31 3.53 9.00 -1.89
CA VAL A 31 2.42 8.52 -1.05
C VAL A 31 2.66 8.87 0.42
N GLN A 32 3.85 8.60 0.94
CA GLN A 32 4.25 8.94 2.29
C GLN A 32 4.10 10.44 2.57
N ARG A 33 4.59 11.30 1.67
CA ARG A 33 4.46 12.76 1.81
C ARG A 33 3.00 13.19 1.84
N TRP A 34 2.18 12.67 0.92
CA TRP A 34 0.75 12.99 0.85
C TRP A 34 0.01 12.60 2.13
N GLU A 35 0.27 11.42 2.67
CA GLU A 35 -0.37 10.95 3.91
C GLU A 35 0.14 11.68 5.16
N ALA A 36 1.40 12.14 5.16
CA ALA A 36 1.98 12.91 6.25
C ALA A 36 1.35 14.31 6.34
N GLU A 37 1.07 14.95 5.20
CA GLU A 37 0.43 16.26 5.12
C GLU A 37 -1.11 16.14 5.20
N ARG A 38 -1.62 15.70 6.36
CA ARG A 38 -3.02 15.28 6.55
C ARG A 38 -4.09 16.27 6.08
N ASP A 39 -3.87 17.56 6.30
CA ASP A 39 -4.84 18.62 5.95
C ASP A 39 -4.65 19.18 4.53
N LYS A 40 -3.57 18.81 3.84
CA LYS A 40 -3.31 19.27 2.48
C LYS A 40 -4.01 18.38 1.47
N PHE A 41 -4.40 19.00 0.35
CA PHE A 41 -4.94 18.27 -0.78
C PHE A 41 -3.84 17.47 -1.48
N VAL A 42 -4.15 16.20 -1.73
CA VAL A 42 -3.34 15.35 -2.62
C VAL A 42 -3.60 15.76 -4.07
N ASN A 43 -2.64 15.54 -4.96
CA ASN A 43 -2.82 15.93 -6.36
C ASN A 43 -4.01 15.19 -7.00
N GLY A 44 -4.68 15.86 -7.95
CA GLY A 44 -5.91 15.36 -8.58
C GLY A 44 -5.77 13.96 -9.21
N PRO A 45 -4.73 13.69 -10.03
CA PRO A 45 -4.55 12.39 -10.65
C PRO A 45 -4.42 11.23 -9.66
N ALA A 46 -3.67 11.40 -8.57
CA ALA A 46 -3.53 10.37 -7.54
C ALA A 46 -4.86 10.11 -6.82
N CYS A 47 -5.62 11.18 -6.50
CA CYS A 47 -6.95 11.05 -5.92
C CYS A 47 -7.90 10.28 -6.84
N PHE A 48 -7.89 10.61 -8.13
CA PHE A 48 -8.73 9.94 -9.12
C PHE A 48 -8.37 8.46 -9.25
N ALA A 49 -7.08 8.14 -9.34
CA ALA A 49 -6.62 6.76 -9.45
C ALA A 49 -6.98 5.93 -8.21
N LEU A 50 -6.78 6.46 -7.00
CA LEU A 50 -7.18 5.78 -5.75
C LEU A 50 -8.70 5.58 -5.69
N GLY A 51 -9.48 6.60 -6.05
CA GLY A 51 -10.94 6.50 -6.11
C GLY A 51 -11.41 5.47 -7.13
N ALA A 52 -10.77 5.39 -8.29
CA ALA A 52 -11.09 4.40 -9.32
C ALA A 52 -10.82 2.97 -8.84
N LEU A 53 -9.68 2.73 -8.17
CA LEU A 53 -9.38 1.44 -7.53
C LEU A 53 -10.44 1.07 -6.50
N TYR A 54 -10.83 2.02 -5.65
CA TYR A 54 -11.83 1.81 -4.62
C TYR A 54 -13.20 1.45 -5.19
N VAL A 55 -13.67 2.19 -6.19
CA VAL A 55 -14.95 1.91 -6.87
C VAL A 55 -14.88 0.56 -7.59
N ALA A 56 -13.81 0.28 -8.32
CA ALA A 56 -13.65 -0.97 -9.06
C ALA A 56 -13.70 -2.20 -8.13
N LYS A 57 -13.06 -2.13 -6.95
CA LYS A 57 -13.11 -3.19 -5.93
C LYS A 57 -14.54 -3.47 -5.46
N GLN A 58 -15.42 -2.46 -5.43
CA GLN A 58 -16.80 -2.61 -4.98
C GLN A 58 -17.75 -3.06 -6.11
N SER A 59 -17.43 -2.75 -7.36
CA SER A 59 -18.33 -2.97 -8.49
C SER A 59 -18.05 -4.26 -9.28
N ASP A 60 -16.83 -4.80 -9.21
CA ASP A 60 -16.39 -5.91 -10.03
C ASP A 60 -15.79 -7.03 -9.16
N GLU A 61 -16.38 -8.23 -9.24
CA GLU A 61 -15.98 -9.37 -8.41
C GLU A 61 -14.58 -9.88 -8.76
N ASP A 62 -14.24 -9.92 -10.05
CA ASP A 62 -12.94 -10.44 -10.50
C ASP A 62 -11.83 -9.44 -10.16
N PHE A 63 -12.12 -8.14 -10.32
CA PHE A 63 -11.20 -7.10 -9.87
C PHE A 63 -11.03 -7.10 -8.35
N ARG A 64 -12.09 -7.36 -7.59
CA ARG A 64 -12.01 -7.50 -6.13
C ARG A 64 -11.08 -8.64 -5.73
N LYS A 65 -11.23 -9.82 -6.34
CA LYS A 65 -10.34 -10.97 -6.09
C LYS A 65 -8.89 -10.62 -6.41
N LEU A 66 -8.65 -9.97 -7.55
CA LEU A 66 -7.31 -9.52 -7.92
C LEU A 66 -6.72 -8.54 -6.89
N MET A 67 -7.52 -7.59 -6.41
CA MET A 67 -7.07 -6.64 -5.39
C MET A 67 -6.78 -7.30 -4.05
N ASP A 68 -7.58 -8.28 -3.66
CA ASP A 68 -7.37 -9.04 -2.43
C ASP A 68 -6.08 -9.89 -2.53
N GLU A 69 -5.80 -10.51 -3.68
CA GLU A 69 -4.53 -11.20 -3.95
C GLU A 69 -3.31 -10.25 -3.91
N VAL A 70 -3.46 -9.03 -4.44
CA VAL A 70 -2.41 -8.00 -4.38
C VAL A 70 -2.13 -7.59 -2.93
N ALA A 71 -3.17 -7.39 -2.12
CA ALA A 71 -3.04 -7.07 -0.71
C ALA A 71 -2.35 -8.20 0.06
N GLU A 72 -2.73 -9.45 -0.20
CA GLU A 72 -2.11 -10.64 0.41
C GLU A 72 -0.61 -10.72 0.09
N LEU A 73 -0.24 -10.59 -1.19
CA LEU A 73 1.16 -10.62 -1.61
C LEU A 73 1.98 -9.46 -1.01
N ASP A 74 1.39 -8.28 -0.89
CA ASP A 74 2.04 -7.15 -0.25
C ASP A 74 2.33 -7.42 1.23
N GLY A 75 1.36 -7.99 1.96
CA GLY A 75 1.54 -8.44 3.34
C GLY A 75 2.68 -9.45 3.48
N GLN A 76 2.72 -10.47 2.62
CA GLN A 76 3.80 -11.47 2.62
C GLN A 76 5.18 -10.86 2.36
N ILE A 77 5.28 -9.86 1.48
CA ILE A 77 6.57 -9.17 1.22
C ILE A 77 7.04 -8.44 2.47
N ILE A 78 6.14 -7.74 3.17
CA ILE A 78 6.46 -7.00 4.39
C ILE A 78 6.96 -7.97 5.47
N GLU A 79 6.25 -9.08 5.70
CA GLU A 79 6.65 -10.10 6.67
C GLU A 79 8.03 -10.71 6.37
N GLN A 80 8.37 -10.88 5.09
CA GLN A 80 9.67 -11.40 4.68
C GLN A 80 10.80 -10.38 4.85
N GLN A 81 10.52 -9.08 4.71
CA GLN A 81 11.51 -8.02 4.90
C GLN A 81 11.89 -7.81 6.36
N ASP A 82 10.97 -8.08 7.29
CA ASP A 82 11.24 -7.98 8.74
C ASP A 82 12.01 -9.18 9.33
N ARG A 83 12.41 -10.16 8.49
CA ARG A 83 13.28 -11.26 8.93
C ARG A 83 14.71 -10.77 9.13
N SER A 84 15.03 -10.48 10.39
CA SER A 84 16.42 -10.30 10.81
C SER A 84 17.04 -11.66 11.14
N PHE A 85 18.33 -11.81 10.84
CA PHE A 85 19.10 -13.00 11.16
C PHE A 85 20.25 -12.60 12.09
N ARG A 86 20.51 -13.42 13.10
CA ARG A 86 21.65 -13.26 14.00
C ARG A 86 22.67 -14.36 13.72
N LEU A 87 23.95 -14.01 13.76
CA LEU A 87 25.03 -14.97 13.65
C LEU A 87 25.29 -15.60 15.03
N THR A 88 25.07 -16.90 15.15
CA THR A 88 25.38 -17.68 16.35
C THR A 88 26.50 -18.67 16.08
N LYS A 89 27.62 -18.53 16.79
CA LYS A 89 28.83 -19.37 16.72
C LYS A 89 29.34 -19.60 15.28
N ASP A 90 28.70 -20.46 14.49
CA ASP A 90 29.09 -20.80 13.12
C ASP A 90 27.93 -20.81 12.10
N HIS A 91 26.69 -20.42 12.48
CA HIS A 91 25.55 -20.41 11.58
C HIS A 91 24.61 -19.22 11.80
N TRP A 92 23.87 -18.86 10.75
CA TRP A 92 22.82 -17.84 10.80
C TRP A 92 21.52 -18.47 11.30
N GLU A 93 20.94 -17.87 12.34
CA GLU A 93 19.59 -18.20 12.83
C GLU A 93 18.69 -16.98 12.62
N ALA A 94 17.38 -17.19 12.42
CA ALA A 94 16.42 -16.09 12.52
C ALA A 94 16.56 -15.47 13.93
N ALA A 95 16.69 -14.14 13.99
CA ALA A 95 17.02 -13.40 15.20
C ALA A 95 15.89 -13.39 16.22
#